data_AF-A0A161ZUA7-F1
#
_entry.id   AF-A0A161ZUA7-F1
#
_cell.length_a   1.000
_cell.length_b   1.000
_cell.length_c   1.000
_cell.angle_alpha   90.00
_cell.angle_beta   90.00
_cell.angle_gamma   90.00
#
_symmetry.space_group_name_H-M   'P 1'
#
loop_
_entity.id
_entity.type
_entity.pdbx_description
1 polymer ?
#
loop_
_entity_poly.entity_id
_entity_poly.type
_entity_poly.pdbx_seq_one_letter_code
_entity_poly.pdbx_strand_id
1 'polypeptide(L)'
;MNKIKRNKQDYLQLQQQLIHYKSEISKYKNELASMQNKLLQEQEKTEYYKAVIRTSEQYRIAKEQFEHEILSVQSQLKEAEKHVEKISNQLSIVEEERNDLLKLLKVAVTGLLKEKQAADKKIQDLLFEIKEKERLITESKKEQLRIDLLTAERNELLDVSQFLFQSLYEKNVQRQENESVQNEKNASINDPIRAQFSYSIVLPRESDDPVTILGNALMENITEQPLHYPVLCIHIHPHQHVQFSGKIITTKNQNENDFNYNTHSSLEWEYLHPEWRKQIQEKGEYWLKPSEKLSIEPNEKISFEGFHITFPFDVFDEVLVIEGFVYCQEKKEGIPFENKIIIN
;
A
#
# COMPACT_ATOMS: atom_id res chain seq x y z
N MET A 1 65.46 -96.73 -97.66
CA MET A 1 64.25 -97.04 -96.85
C MET A 1 64.29 -96.52 -95.40
N ASN A 2 65.44 -96.42 -94.72
CA ASN A 2 65.50 -95.97 -93.31
C ASN A 2 65.29 -94.46 -93.04
N LYS A 3 65.56 -93.55 -93.99
CA LYS A 3 65.38 -92.10 -93.80
C LYS A 3 63.91 -91.63 -93.81
N ILE A 4 63.05 -92.25 -94.63
CA ILE A 4 61.64 -91.85 -94.79
C ILE A 4 60.80 -92.25 -93.58
N LYS A 5 61.07 -93.42 -92.97
CA LYS A 5 60.42 -93.83 -91.71
C LYS A 5 60.81 -92.93 -90.53
N ARG A 6 62.07 -92.47 -90.49
CA ARG A 6 62.58 -91.56 -89.46
C ARG A 6 61.91 -90.17 -89.53
N ASN A 7 61.79 -89.61 -90.74
CA ASN A 7 61.15 -88.31 -90.98
C ASN A 7 59.63 -88.28 -90.64
N LYS A 8 58.92 -89.38 -90.90
CA LYS A 8 57.50 -89.52 -90.53
C LYS A 8 57.31 -89.68 -89.02
N GLN A 9 58.29 -90.26 -88.33
CA GLN A 9 58.33 -90.39 -86.88
C GLN A 9 58.64 -89.04 -86.21
N ASP A 10 59.54 -88.23 -86.79
CA ASP A 10 59.85 -86.87 -86.32
C ASP A 10 58.64 -85.92 -86.46
N TYR A 11 57.92 -85.99 -87.60
CA TYR A 11 56.68 -85.21 -87.81
C TYR A 11 55.58 -85.58 -86.80
N LEU A 12 55.41 -86.88 -86.50
CA LEU A 12 54.44 -87.34 -85.50
C LEU A 12 54.82 -86.86 -84.09
N GLN A 13 56.11 -86.85 -83.76
CA GLN A 13 56.61 -86.35 -82.48
C GLN A 13 56.38 -84.83 -82.32
N LEU A 14 56.59 -84.05 -83.39
CA LEU A 14 56.26 -82.61 -83.43
C LEU A 14 54.75 -82.35 -83.26
N GLN A 15 53.89 -83.14 -83.91
CA GLN A 15 52.44 -83.03 -83.72
C GLN A 15 52.02 -83.35 -82.28
N GLN A 16 52.63 -84.36 -81.64
CA GLN A 16 52.39 -84.70 -80.24
C GLN A 16 52.84 -83.57 -79.30
N GLN A 17 53.99 -82.95 -79.55
CA GLN A 17 54.45 -81.77 -78.81
C GLN A 17 53.49 -80.58 -78.95
N LEU A 18 52.97 -80.34 -80.15
CA LEU A 18 52.04 -79.23 -80.42
C LEU A 18 50.69 -79.44 -79.71
N ILE A 19 50.19 -80.68 -79.67
CA ILE A 19 49.00 -81.05 -78.89
C ILE A 19 49.26 -80.88 -77.39
N HIS A 20 50.42 -81.35 -76.90
CA HIS A 20 50.82 -81.21 -75.51
C HIS A 20 50.86 -79.74 -75.08
N TYR A 21 51.57 -78.88 -75.81
CA TYR A 21 51.65 -77.46 -75.50
C TYR A 21 50.29 -76.75 -75.59
N LYS A 22 49.41 -77.11 -76.53
CA LYS A 22 48.03 -76.57 -76.57
C LYS A 22 47.22 -76.98 -75.34
N SER A 23 47.39 -78.22 -74.87
CA SER A 23 46.77 -78.70 -73.64
C SER A 23 47.34 -77.99 -72.42
N GLU A 24 48.65 -77.75 -72.36
CA GLU A 24 49.30 -77.00 -71.28
C GLU A 24 48.83 -75.54 -71.24
N ILE A 25 48.77 -74.86 -72.40
CA ILE A 25 48.23 -73.49 -72.50
C ILE A 25 46.78 -73.44 -72.00
N SER A 26 45.96 -74.43 -72.39
CA SER A 26 44.56 -74.50 -71.94
C SER A 26 44.45 -74.73 -70.44
N LYS A 27 45.33 -75.58 -69.87
CA LYS A 27 45.45 -75.79 -68.42
C LYS A 27 45.83 -74.49 -67.71
N TYR A 28 46.89 -73.81 -68.14
CA TYR A 28 47.32 -72.54 -67.55
C TYR A 28 46.27 -71.43 -67.69
N LYS A 29 45.51 -71.40 -68.80
CA LYS A 29 44.40 -70.45 -68.98
C LYS A 29 43.27 -70.68 -67.98
N ASN A 30 42.92 -71.94 -67.73
CA ASN A 30 41.92 -72.31 -66.72
C ASN A 30 42.41 -72.00 -65.31
N GLU A 31 43.68 -72.29 -65.01
CA GLU A 31 44.31 -71.91 -63.74
C GLU A 31 44.31 -70.40 -63.53
N LEU A 32 44.65 -69.63 -64.56
CA LEU A 32 44.63 -68.16 -64.52
C LEU A 32 43.23 -67.60 -64.28
N ALA A 33 42.20 -68.14 -64.94
CA ALA A 33 40.81 -67.75 -64.69
C ALA A 33 40.36 -68.10 -63.26
N SER A 34 40.76 -69.27 -62.74
CA SER A 34 40.50 -69.65 -61.35
C SER A 34 41.19 -68.71 -60.36
N MET A 35 42.44 -68.34 -60.62
CA MET A 35 43.18 -67.38 -59.80
C MET A 35 42.56 -65.98 -59.84
N GLN A 36 42.12 -65.50 -61.00
CA GLN A 36 41.45 -64.21 -61.13
C GLN A 36 40.14 -64.15 -60.34
N ASN A 37 39.33 -65.21 -60.39
CA ASN A 37 38.10 -65.29 -59.60
C ASN A 37 38.39 -65.29 -58.09
N LYS A 38 39.41 -66.03 -57.64
CA LYS A 38 39.84 -66.01 -56.23
C LYS A 38 40.32 -64.62 -55.80
N LEU A 39 41.09 -63.94 -56.66
CA LEU A 39 41.57 -62.60 -56.41
C LEU A 39 40.40 -61.61 -56.25
N LEU A 40 39.40 -61.68 -57.13
CA LEU A 40 38.20 -60.84 -57.04
C LEU A 40 37.44 -61.07 -55.74
N GLN A 41 37.20 -62.33 -55.36
CA GLN A 41 36.54 -62.65 -54.09
C GLN A 41 37.31 -62.11 -52.88
N GLU A 42 38.64 -62.17 -52.92
CA GLU A 42 39.47 -61.67 -51.82
C GLU A 42 39.48 -60.12 -51.77
N GLN A 43 39.39 -59.45 -52.91
CA GLN A 43 39.21 -58.00 -52.99
C GLN A 43 37.86 -57.56 -52.41
N GLU A 44 36.77 -58.24 -52.76
CA GLU A 44 35.43 -57.96 -52.22
C GLU A 44 35.38 -58.13 -50.70
N LYS A 45 35.96 -59.22 -50.17
CA LYS A 45 36.10 -59.42 -48.72
C LYS A 45 36.91 -58.31 -48.07
N THR A 46 38.01 -57.91 -48.70
CA THR A 46 38.88 -56.83 -48.18
C THR A 46 38.10 -55.51 -48.07
N GLU A 47 37.30 -55.16 -49.08
CA GLU A 47 36.48 -53.94 -49.03
C GLU A 47 35.37 -54.04 -47.97
N TYR A 48 34.74 -55.21 -47.82
CA TYR A 48 33.80 -55.46 -46.73
C TYR A 48 34.45 -55.26 -45.35
N TYR A 49 35.62 -55.86 -45.09
CA TYR A 49 36.32 -55.69 -43.82
C TYR A 49 36.76 -54.25 -43.58
N LYS A 50 37.20 -53.52 -44.62
CA LYS A 50 37.49 -52.08 -44.50
C LYS A 50 36.26 -51.28 -44.10
N ALA A 51 35.09 -51.58 -44.67
CA ALA A 51 33.84 -50.90 -44.31
C ALA A 51 33.48 -51.17 -42.84
N VAL A 52 33.56 -52.43 -42.39
CA VAL A 52 33.30 -52.80 -40.99
C VAL A 52 34.25 -52.07 -40.02
N ILE A 53 35.54 -52.00 -40.35
CA ILE A 53 36.53 -51.28 -39.52
C ILE A 53 36.20 -49.78 -39.45
N ARG A 54 35.85 -49.15 -40.58
CA ARG A 54 35.45 -47.73 -40.61
C ARG A 54 34.22 -47.47 -39.74
N THR A 55 33.20 -48.31 -39.83
CA THR A 55 31.99 -48.18 -39.01
C THR A 55 32.29 -48.40 -37.53
N SER A 56 33.10 -49.40 -37.18
CA SER A 56 33.55 -49.62 -35.80
C SER A 56 34.30 -48.41 -35.24
N GLU A 57 35.14 -47.76 -36.05
CA GLU A 57 35.88 -46.57 -35.65
C GLU A 57 34.97 -45.36 -35.46
N GLN A 58 33.95 -45.19 -36.31
CA GLN A 58 32.93 -44.15 -36.13
C GLN A 58 32.17 -44.35 -34.82
N TYR A 59 31.79 -45.58 -34.47
CA TYR A 59 31.17 -45.88 -33.18
C TYR A 59 32.09 -45.61 -32.00
N ARG A 60 33.39 -45.90 -32.13
CA ARG A 60 34.39 -45.59 -31.10
C ARG A 60 34.45 -44.10 -30.82
N ILE A 61 34.53 -43.28 -31.86
CA ILE A 61 34.59 -41.82 -31.75
C ILE A 61 33.30 -41.27 -31.13
N ALA A 62 32.14 -41.72 -31.59
CA ALA A 62 30.86 -41.28 -31.03
C ALA A 62 30.72 -41.67 -29.54
N LYS A 63 31.18 -42.87 -29.18
CA LYS A 63 31.20 -43.31 -27.77
C LYS A 63 32.08 -42.40 -26.91
N GLU A 64 33.28 -42.05 -27.37
CA GLU A 64 34.19 -41.14 -26.65
C GLU A 64 33.57 -39.74 -26.48
N GLN A 65 32.87 -39.23 -27.51
CA GLN A 65 32.15 -37.96 -27.41
C GLN A 65 31.04 -38.00 -26.35
N PHE A 66 30.22 -39.06 -26.34
CA PHE A 66 29.19 -39.22 -25.32
C PHE A 66 29.78 -39.40 -23.92
N GLU A 67 30.90 -40.10 -23.77
CA GLU A 67 31.60 -40.22 -22.48
C GLU A 67 32.06 -38.84 -21.97
N HIS A 68 32.58 -37.97 -22.85
CA HIS A 68 32.91 -36.60 -22.49
C HIS A 68 31.69 -35.74 -22.12
N GLU A 69 30.60 -35.85 -22.87
CA GLU A 69 29.35 -35.14 -22.56
C GLU A 69 28.77 -35.58 -21.20
N ILE A 70 28.75 -36.89 -20.93
CA ILE A 70 28.30 -37.44 -19.64
C ILE A 70 29.13 -36.88 -18.49
N LEU A 71 30.47 -36.83 -18.63
CA LEU A 71 31.35 -36.26 -17.59
C LEU A 71 31.07 -34.78 -17.35
N SER A 72 30.83 -34.01 -18.42
CA SER A 72 30.47 -32.60 -18.33
C SER A 72 29.16 -32.40 -17.55
N VAL A 73 28.11 -33.14 -17.92
CA VAL A 73 26.81 -33.09 -17.25
C VAL A 73 26.92 -33.53 -15.79
N GLN A 74 27.70 -34.57 -15.48
CA GLN A 74 27.94 -35.01 -14.10
C GLN A 74 28.63 -33.93 -13.25
N SER A 75 29.59 -33.20 -13.82
CA SER A 75 30.22 -32.08 -13.12
C SER A 75 29.24 -30.94 -12.85
N GLN A 76 28.42 -30.58 -13.84
CA GLN A 76 27.38 -29.55 -13.69
C GLN A 76 26.34 -29.95 -12.63
N LEU A 77 25.91 -31.21 -12.63
CA LEU A 77 24.97 -31.73 -11.65
C LEU A 77 25.53 -31.63 -10.23
N LYS A 78 26.78 -32.04 -10.03
CA LYS A 78 27.45 -31.97 -8.72
C LYS A 78 27.57 -30.53 -8.20
N GLU A 79 27.83 -29.58 -9.10
CA GLU A 79 27.87 -28.16 -8.73
C GLU A 79 26.48 -27.64 -8.35
N ALA A 80 25.44 -27.99 -9.13
CA ALA A 80 24.06 -27.65 -8.82
C ALA A 80 23.59 -28.24 -7.48
N GLU A 81 23.92 -29.50 -7.18
CA GLU A 81 23.62 -30.15 -5.89
C GLU A 81 24.24 -29.38 -4.72
N LYS A 82 25.51 -28.97 -4.84
CA LYS A 82 26.19 -28.15 -3.82
C LYS A 82 25.52 -26.78 -3.64
N HIS A 83 25.05 -26.17 -4.73
CA HIS A 83 24.29 -24.92 -4.65
C HIS A 83 22.96 -25.10 -3.92
N VAL A 84 22.23 -26.18 -4.21
CA VAL A 84 20.98 -26.51 -3.52
C VAL A 84 21.22 -26.75 -2.02
N GLU A 85 22.26 -27.49 -1.66
CA GLU A 85 22.62 -27.71 -0.25
C GLU A 85 22.93 -26.39 0.48
N LYS A 86 23.68 -25.48 -0.16
CA LYS A 86 23.96 -24.15 0.38
C LYS A 86 22.66 -23.35 0.62
N ILE A 87 21.75 -23.34 -0.35
CA ILE A 87 20.47 -22.64 -0.23
C ILE A 87 19.61 -23.26 0.88
N SER A 88 19.57 -24.60 0.96
CA SER A 88 18.82 -25.32 2.01
C SER A 88 19.32 -24.95 3.41
N ASN A 89 20.64 -24.87 3.60
CA ASN A 89 21.21 -24.46 4.89
C ASN A 89 20.88 -23.00 5.24
N GLN A 90 20.93 -22.10 4.25
CA GLN A 90 20.52 -20.69 4.47
C GLN A 90 19.04 -20.59 4.82
N LEU A 91 18.18 -21.35 4.15
CA LEU A 91 16.74 -21.37 4.42
C LEU A 91 16.46 -21.85 5.85
N SER A 92 17.16 -22.89 6.32
CA SER A 92 17.00 -23.39 7.69
C SER A 92 17.33 -22.32 8.74
N ILE A 93 18.37 -21.51 8.53
CA ILE A 93 18.74 -20.42 9.44
C ILE A 93 17.64 -19.35 9.46
N VAL A 94 17.17 -18.93 8.29
CA VAL A 94 16.11 -17.93 8.16
C VAL A 94 14.80 -18.41 8.80
N GLU A 95 14.47 -19.69 8.67
CA GLU A 95 13.28 -20.27 9.30
C GLU A 95 13.37 -20.27 10.84
N GLU A 96 14.55 -20.54 11.39
CA GLU A 96 14.79 -20.49 12.84
C GLU A 96 14.67 -19.06 13.37
N GLU A 97 15.33 -18.08 12.73
CA GLU A 97 15.23 -16.66 13.07
C GLU A 97 13.78 -16.15 13.00
N ARG A 98 13.05 -16.52 11.95
CA ARG A 98 11.62 -16.18 11.80
C ARG A 98 10.79 -16.74 12.95
N ASN A 99 11.05 -17.98 13.36
CA ASN A 99 10.29 -18.63 14.44
C ASN A 99 10.56 -17.97 15.80
N ASP A 100 11.80 -17.55 16.07
CA ASP A 100 12.16 -16.81 17.28
C ASP A 100 11.51 -15.41 17.31
N LEU A 101 11.55 -14.68 16.19
CA LEU A 101 10.85 -13.40 16.06
C LEU A 101 9.34 -13.56 16.25
N LEU A 102 8.74 -14.61 15.68
CA LEU A 102 7.32 -14.89 15.85
C LEU A 102 6.97 -15.17 17.31
N LYS A 103 7.85 -15.84 18.06
CA LYS A 103 7.68 -16.09 19.49
C LYS A 103 7.73 -14.79 20.29
N LEU A 104 8.71 -13.92 20.02
CA LEU A 104 8.82 -12.61 20.66
C LEU A 104 7.60 -11.72 20.37
N LEU A 105 7.16 -11.69 19.11
CA LEU A 105 5.99 -10.92 18.71
C LEU A 105 4.72 -11.40 19.42
N LYS A 106 4.52 -12.73 19.51
CA LYS A 106 3.38 -13.29 20.26
C LYS A 106 3.39 -12.85 21.72
N VAL A 107 4.54 -12.88 22.39
CA VAL A 107 4.66 -12.42 23.78
C VAL A 107 4.31 -10.93 23.89
N ALA A 108 4.88 -10.08 23.03
CA ALA A 108 4.62 -8.64 23.03
C ALA A 108 3.12 -8.32 22.82
N VAL A 109 2.49 -8.94 21.82
CA VAL A 109 1.07 -8.75 21.52
C VAL A 109 0.19 -9.19 22.69
N THR A 110 0.50 -10.34 23.32
CA THR A 110 -0.25 -10.79 24.50
C THR A 110 -0.09 -9.85 25.71
N GLY A 111 1.09 -9.22 25.86
CA GLY A 111 1.33 -8.20 26.88
C GLY A 111 0.47 -6.96 26.65
N LEU A 112 0.56 -6.37 25.45
CA LEU A 112 -0.23 -5.20 25.05
C LEU A 112 -1.74 -5.45 25.16
N LEU A 113 -2.21 -6.66 24.83
CA LEU A 113 -3.62 -7.01 24.96
C LEU A 113 -4.08 -7.00 26.42
N LYS A 114 -3.26 -7.49 27.35
CA LYS A 114 -3.57 -7.44 28.79
C LYS A 114 -3.57 -6.01 29.32
N GLU A 115 -2.61 -5.19 28.91
CA GLU A 115 -2.56 -3.77 29.28
C GLU A 115 -3.79 -3.03 28.77
N LYS A 116 -4.17 -3.25 27.51
CA LYS A 116 -5.41 -2.70 26.95
C LYS A 116 -6.63 -3.11 27.77
N GLN A 117 -6.78 -4.41 28.08
CA GLN A 117 -7.90 -4.89 28.89
C GLN A 117 -7.94 -4.26 30.29
N ALA A 118 -6.79 -4.05 30.91
CA ALA A 118 -6.70 -3.37 32.21
C ALA A 118 -7.11 -1.89 32.11
N ALA A 119 -6.67 -1.20 31.05
CA ALA A 119 -7.07 0.18 30.78
C ALA A 119 -8.57 0.30 30.51
N ASP A 120 -9.14 -0.58 29.68
CA ASP A 120 -10.57 -0.63 29.37
C ASP A 120 -11.40 -0.81 30.65
N LYS A 121 -10.97 -1.71 31.54
CA LYS A 121 -11.63 -1.90 32.85
C LYS A 121 -11.58 -0.61 33.69
N LYS A 122 -10.43 0.04 33.76
CA LYS A 122 -10.27 1.30 34.52
C LYS A 122 -11.13 2.42 33.96
N ILE A 123 -11.28 2.51 32.64
CA ILE A 123 -12.18 3.46 31.97
C ILE A 123 -13.63 3.18 32.37
N GLN A 124 -14.05 1.91 32.37
CA GLN A 124 -15.41 1.53 32.79
C GLN A 124 -15.69 1.92 34.25
N ASP A 125 -14.75 1.66 35.15
CA ASP A 125 -14.88 2.03 36.57
C ASP A 125 -15.01 3.56 36.74
N LEU A 126 -14.20 4.34 36.01
CA LEU A 126 -14.26 5.81 36.02
C LEU A 126 -15.57 6.34 35.44
N LEU A 127 -16.08 5.75 34.36
CA LEU A 127 -17.37 6.14 33.77
C LEU A 127 -18.52 5.91 34.75
N PHE A 128 -18.47 4.81 35.53
CA PHE A 128 -19.44 4.56 36.58
C PHE A 128 -19.37 5.63 37.68
N GLU A 129 -18.17 6.01 38.12
CA GLU A 129 -17.98 7.06 39.12
C GLU A 129 -18.46 8.43 38.64
N ILE A 130 -18.17 8.79 37.38
CA ILE A 130 -18.65 10.03 36.75
C ILE A 130 -20.19 10.05 36.76
N LYS A 131 -20.82 8.96 36.32
CA LYS A 131 -22.28 8.87 36.27
C LYS A 131 -22.93 9.10 37.64
N GLU A 132 -22.33 8.57 38.71
CA GLU A 132 -22.87 8.78 40.05
C GLU A 132 -22.62 10.20 40.57
N LYS A 133 -21.46 10.80 40.26
CA LYS A 133 -21.20 12.22 40.55
C LYS A 133 -22.18 13.14 39.81
N GLU A 134 -22.49 12.86 38.55
CA GLU A 134 -23.48 13.61 37.77
C GLU A 134 -24.88 13.55 38.40
N ARG A 135 -25.27 12.40 38.95
CA ARG A 135 -26.53 12.26 39.68
C ARG A 135 -26.56 13.13 40.93
N LEU A 136 -25.50 13.10 41.74
CA LEU A 136 -25.38 13.93 42.94
C LEU A 136 -25.38 15.43 42.61
N ILE A 137 -24.69 15.84 41.53
CA ILE A 137 -24.73 17.23 41.05
C ILE A 137 -26.16 17.62 40.65
N THR A 138 -26.90 16.72 40.00
CA THR A 138 -28.29 16.97 39.60
C THR A 138 -29.21 17.12 40.82
N GLU A 139 -29.05 16.27 41.84
CA GLU A 139 -29.77 16.38 43.10
C GLU A 139 -29.45 17.70 43.83
N SER A 140 -28.16 18.06 43.93
CA SER A 140 -27.71 19.31 44.54
C SER A 140 -28.25 20.55 43.83
N LYS A 141 -28.25 20.56 42.48
CA LYS A 141 -28.85 21.65 41.68
C LYS A 141 -30.34 21.83 41.93
N LYS A 142 -31.09 20.74 42.15
CA LYS A 142 -32.52 20.81 42.50
C LYS A 142 -32.72 21.45 43.87
N GLU A 143 -31.89 21.10 44.85
CA GLU A 143 -31.99 21.69 46.19
C GLU A 143 -31.61 23.17 46.16
N GLN A 144 -30.57 23.54 45.40
CA GLN A 144 -30.18 24.94 45.19
C GLN A 144 -31.33 25.76 44.58
N LEU A 145 -32.00 25.23 43.54
CA LEU A 145 -33.17 25.90 42.94
C LEU A 145 -34.29 26.14 43.96
N ARG A 146 -34.50 25.19 44.88
CA ARG A 146 -35.50 25.32 45.95
C ARG A 146 -35.14 26.43 46.94
N ILE A 147 -33.86 26.53 47.31
CA ILE A 147 -33.35 27.61 48.17
C ILE A 147 -33.50 28.96 47.46
N ASP A 148 -33.18 29.04 46.17
CA ASP A 148 -33.27 30.27 45.39
C ASP A 148 -34.73 30.76 45.31
N LEU A 149 -35.69 29.85 45.07
CA LEU A 149 -37.13 30.14 45.09
C LEU A 149 -37.61 30.67 46.45
N LEU A 150 -37.24 30.00 47.55
CA LEU A 150 -37.60 30.46 48.90
C LEU A 150 -36.96 31.80 49.26
N THR A 151 -35.74 32.04 48.78
CA THR A 151 -35.03 33.31 48.98
C THR A 151 -35.70 34.44 48.20
N ALA A 152 -36.15 34.18 46.98
CA ALA A 152 -36.95 35.11 46.19
C ALA A 152 -38.28 35.44 46.88
N GLU A 153 -39.03 34.43 47.33
CA GLU A 153 -40.29 34.62 48.07
C GLU A 153 -40.07 35.42 49.38
N ARG A 154 -39.00 35.10 50.12
CA ARG A 154 -38.61 35.88 51.31
C ARG A 154 -38.31 37.34 50.96
N ASN A 155 -37.60 37.59 49.87
CA ASN A 155 -37.28 38.95 49.43
C ASN A 155 -38.52 39.72 48.98
N GLU A 156 -39.45 39.09 48.26
CA GLU A 156 -40.75 39.71 47.92
C GLU A 156 -41.53 40.07 49.20
N LEU A 157 -41.61 39.17 50.17
CA LEU A 157 -42.25 39.46 51.46
C LEU A 157 -41.53 40.58 52.23
N LEU A 158 -40.21 40.63 52.15
CA LEU A 158 -39.41 41.68 52.78
C LEU A 158 -39.69 43.03 52.12
N ASP A 159 -39.70 43.08 50.78
CA ASP A 159 -40.04 44.25 49.98
C ASP A 159 -41.47 44.70 50.25
N VAL A 160 -42.45 43.78 50.34
CA VAL A 160 -43.83 44.10 50.72
C VAL A 160 -43.88 44.65 52.15
N SER A 161 -43.14 44.07 53.10
CA SER A 161 -43.10 44.58 54.48
C SER A 161 -42.42 45.94 54.57
N GLN A 162 -41.33 46.15 53.81
CA GLN A 162 -40.64 47.42 53.71
C GLN A 162 -41.54 48.45 53.04
N PHE A 163 -42.24 48.10 51.97
CA PHE A 163 -43.22 48.93 51.30
C PHE A 163 -44.41 49.26 52.20
N LEU A 164 -44.92 48.31 52.99
CA LEU A 164 -45.97 48.57 53.98
C LEU A 164 -45.47 49.48 55.10
N PHE A 165 -44.25 49.25 55.61
CA PHE A 165 -43.62 50.10 56.61
C PHE A 165 -43.38 51.51 56.06
N GLN A 166 -42.87 51.62 54.83
CA GLN A 166 -42.64 52.84 54.08
C GLN A 166 -43.96 53.55 53.78
N SER A 167 -45.00 52.85 53.31
CA SER A 167 -46.35 53.38 53.09
C SER A 167 -47.04 53.81 54.39
N LEU A 168 -46.78 53.15 55.51
CA LEU A 168 -47.26 53.56 56.84
C LEU A 168 -46.47 54.78 57.34
N TYR A 169 -45.16 54.85 57.07
CA TYR A 169 -44.30 55.99 57.36
C TYR A 169 -44.64 57.20 56.47
N GLU A 170 -45.00 56.97 55.20
CA GLU A 170 -45.41 57.95 54.19
C GLU A 170 -46.90 58.34 54.30
N LYS A 171 -47.77 57.47 54.84
CA LYS A 171 -49.08 57.89 55.37
C LYS A 171 -48.93 58.90 56.53
N ASN A 172 -47.78 58.90 57.19
CA ASN A 172 -47.41 59.88 58.22
C ASN A 172 -46.50 61.01 57.69
N VAL A 173 -46.01 60.94 56.45
CA VAL A 173 -45.16 61.94 55.78
C VAL A 173 -45.48 61.92 54.28
N GLN A 174 -46.41 62.78 53.83
CA GLN A 174 -46.98 62.75 52.47
C GLN A 174 -45.96 62.66 51.31
N ARG A 175 -46.46 62.03 50.22
CA ARG A 175 -46.36 62.44 48.79
C ARG A 175 -45.13 62.00 47.94
N GLN A 176 -45.50 61.47 46.76
CA GLN A 176 -44.79 61.39 45.45
C GLN A 176 -43.82 60.19 45.30
N GLU A 177 -44.17 59.12 44.56
CA GLU A 177 -44.08 58.92 43.08
C GLU A 177 -42.63 59.07 42.54
N ASN A 178 -42.04 58.22 41.69
CA ASN A 178 -42.37 56.93 41.06
C ASN A 178 -41.04 56.36 40.47
N GLU A 179 -40.91 55.03 40.51
CA GLU A 179 -40.42 54.07 39.48
C GLU A 179 -40.10 54.57 38.05
N SER A 180 -39.34 53.92 37.14
CA SER A 180 -38.53 52.68 37.04
C SER A 180 -38.00 52.61 35.57
N VAL A 181 -36.88 51.92 35.22
CA VAL A 181 -36.80 50.58 34.55
C VAL A 181 -36.43 50.56 33.04
N GLN A 182 -35.43 49.69 32.71
CA GLN A 182 -35.22 48.85 31.49
C GLN A 182 -35.01 49.51 30.11
N ASN A 183 -34.51 48.88 29.03
CA ASN A 183 -34.14 47.52 28.59
C ASN A 183 -33.24 47.68 27.34
N GLU A 184 -32.65 46.61 26.79
CA GLU A 184 -32.84 46.21 25.37
C GLU A 184 -31.98 45.01 24.92
N LYS A 185 -32.61 44.11 24.17
CA LYS A 185 -32.03 43.08 23.31
C LYS A 185 -32.30 43.49 21.85
N ASN A 186 -31.35 43.20 20.96
CA ASN A 186 -31.51 42.48 19.67
C ASN A 186 -30.46 42.95 18.66
N ALA A 187 -29.70 42.02 18.05
CA ALA A 187 -29.06 42.25 16.76
C ALA A 187 -28.82 40.95 15.98
N SER A 188 -29.12 41.05 14.69
CA SER A 188 -28.99 40.11 13.57
C SER A 188 -27.58 39.51 13.43
N ILE A 189 -27.49 38.20 13.19
CA ILE A 189 -26.20 37.48 13.04
C ILE A 189 -25.82 37.45 11.55
N ASN A 190 -24.85 38.31 11.17
CA ASN A 190 -23.95 37.99 10.06
C ASN A 190 -22.91 36.99 10.59
N ASP A 191 -22.66 35.90 9.87
CA ASP A 191 -21.62 34.96 10.27
C ASP A 191 -20.25 35.66 10.28
N PRO A 192 -19.41 35.41 11.29
CA PRO A 192 -18.19 36.19 11.50
C PRO A 192 -17.05 35.85 10.52
N ILE A 193 -17.17 34.74 9.77
CA ILE A 193 -16.13 34.23 8.87
C ILE A 193 -16.71 33.99 7.49
N ARG A 194 -15.98 34.41 6.46
CA ARG A 194 -16.18 33.96 5.07
C ARG A 194 -15.20 32.83 4.77
N ALA A 195 -15.68 31.69 4.29
CA ALA A 195 -14.84 30.53 3.99
C ALA A 195 -15.19 29.88 2.65
N GLN A 196 -14.18 29.45 1.90
CA GLN A 196 -14.36 28.84 0.58
C GLN A 196 -13.24 27.85 0.23
N PHE A 197 -13.57 26.86 -0.60
CA PHE A 197 -12.60 26.02 -1.27
C PHE A 197 -12.16 26.64 -2.60
N SER A 198 -10.86 26.59 -2.85
CA SER A 198 -10.27 26.78 -4.18
C SER A 198 -9.65 25.46 -4.60
N TYR A 199 -10.11 24.85 -5.70
CA TYR A 199 -9.67 23.51 -6.08
C TYR A 199 -9.57 23.33 -7.59
N SER A 200 -8.84 22.29 -7.97
CA SER A 200 -8.73 21.77 -9.34
C SER A 200 -8.86 20.26 -9.31
N ILE A 201 -9.39 19.68 -10.38
CA ILE A 201 -9.60 18.24 -10.51
C ILE A 201 -8.67 17.72 -11.60
N VAL A 202 -7.91 16.68 -11.29
CA VAL A 202 -7.10 15.91 -12.21
C VAL A 202 -7.85 14.62 -12.53
N LEU A 203 -8.28 14.51 -13.78
CA LEU A 203 -8.94 13.31 -14.29
C LEU A 203 -7.90 12.23 -14.60
N PRO A 204 -8.27 10.95 -14.44
CA PRO A 204 -7.39 9.82 -14.74
C PRO A 204 -6.99 9.76 -16.22
N ARG A 205 -5.78 9.29 -16.51
CA ARG A 205 -5.30 9.12 -17.90
C ARG A 205 -5.51 7.69 -18.39
N GLU A 206 -5.35 6.72 -17.49
CA GLU A 206 -5.64 5.30 -17.71
C GLU A 206 -6.81 4.86 -16.82
N SER A 207 -7.47 3.74 -17.15
CA SER A 207 -8.66 3.29 -16.42
C SER A 207 -8.40 2.95 -14.95
N ASP A 208 -7.15 2.67 -14.57
CA ASP A 208 -6.76 2.32 -13.21
C ASP A 208 -6.22 3.52 -12.41
N ASP A 209 -6.05 4.69 -13.05
CA ASP A 209 -5.61 5.89 -12.36
C ASP A 209 -6.75 6.45 -11.48
N PRO A 210 -6.46 6.96 -10.27
CA PRO A 210 -7.47 7.61 -9.46
C PRO A 210 -7.74 9.05 -9.90
N VAL A 211 -8.95 9.55 -9.63
CA VAL A 211 -9.25 10.98 -9.69
C VAL A 211 -8.54 11.67 -8.52
N THR A 212 -7.92 12.81 -8.77
CA THR A 212 -7.26 13.61 -7.72
C THR A 212 -7.83 15.03 -7.69
N ILE A 213 -8.32 15.46 -6.53
CA ILE A 213 -8.71 16.85 -6.25
C ILE A 213 -7.55 17.51 -5.50
N LEU A 214 -7.04 18.60 -6.05
CA LEU A 214 -6.00 19.44 -5.46
C LEU A 214 -6.64 20.75 -5.02
N GLY A 215 -6.58 21.09 -3.74
CA GLY A 215 -7.26 22.29 -3.24
C GLY A 215 -6.66 22.97 -2.02
N ASN A 216 -7.22 24.13 -1.75
CA ASN A 216 -6.95 24.99 -0.60
C ASN A 216 -8.28 25.35 0.07
N ALA A 217 -8.29 25.43 1.39
CA ALA A 217 -9.41 25.96 2.16
C ALA A 217 -9.04 27.36 2.70
N LEU A 218 -9.74 28.40 2.24
CA LEU A 218 -9.51 29.79 2.62
C LEU A 218 -10.56 30.24 3.63
N MET A 219 -10.15 30.92 4.70
CA MET A 219 -11.01 31.47 5.74
C MET A 219 -10.60 32.92 6.02
N GLU A 220 -11.57 33.83 6.05
CA GLU A 220 -11.39 35.27 6.22
C GLU A 220 -12.27 35.78 7.36
N ASN A 221 -11.68 36.48 8.34
CA ASN A 221 -12.45 37.16 9.37
C ASN A 221 -13.02 38.46 8.80
N ILE A 222 -14.35 38.55 8.74
CA ILE A 222 -15.07 39.72 8.20
C ILE A 222 -15.65 40.62 9.30
N THR A 223 -15.27 40.38 10.56
CA THR A 223 -15.69 41.18 11.70
C THR A 223 -14.63 42.20 12.10
N GLU A 224 -15.03 43.13 12.98
CA GLU A 224 -14.14 44.10 13.60
C GLU A 224 -13.42 43.56 14.84
N GLN A 225 -13.67 42.31 15.23
CA GLN A 225 -13.10 41.67 16.41
C GLN A 225 -12.23 40.46 16.01
N PRO A 226 -11.14 40.16 16.73
CA PRO A 226 -10.37 38.94 16.49
C PRO A 226 -11.21 37.70 16.81
N LEU A 227 -11.06 36.65 16.00
CA LEU A 227 -11.75 35.37 16.17
C LEU A 227 -10.79 34.33 16.70
N HIS A 228 -11.13 33.71 17.83
CA HIS A 228 -10.19 32.89 18.58
C HIS A 228 -10.41 31.40 18.34
N TYR A 229 -9.30 30.67 18.35
CA TYR A 229 -9.22 29.23 18.20
C TYR A 229 -10.00 28.71 16.98
N PRO A 230 -9.62 29.15 15.76
CA PRO A 230 -10.28 28.66 14.56
C PRO A 230 -10.04 27.15 14.39
N VAL A 231 -11.08 26.43 14.06
CA VAL A 231 -11.06 25.00 13.76
C VAL A 231 -11.73 24.79 12.40
N LEU A 232 -11.05 24.06 11.53
CA LEU A 232 -11.53 23.64 10.23
C LEU A 232 -12.05 22.21 10.33
N CYS A 233 -13.28 21.98 9.88
CA CYS A 233 -13.81 20.64 9.64
C CYS A 233 -14.02 20.45 8.14
N ILE A 234 -13.42 19.40 7.58
CA ILE A 234 -13.72 18.93 6.22
C ILE A 234 -14.47 17.62 6.32
N HIS A 235 -15.68 17.57 5.77
CA HIS A 235 -16.53 16.38 5.75
C HIS A 235 -16.54 15.79 4.34
N ILE A 236 -16.27 14.49 4.21
CA ILE A 236 -16.28 13.76 2.95
C ILE A 236 -17.36 12.67 2.99
N HIS A 237 -18.24 12.63 2.00
CA HIS A 237 -19.29 11.62 1.88
C HIS A 237 -19.54 11.20 0.42
N PRO A 238 -19.54 9.89 0.10
CA PRO A 238 -19.08 8.78 0.94
C PRO A 238 -17.57 8.88 1.22
N HIS A 239 -17.13 8.45 2.41
CA HIS A 239 -15.72 8.49 2.81
C HIS A 239 -14.98 7.17 2.55
N GLN A 240 -15.71 6.11 2.21
CA GLN A 240 -15.14 4.82 1.86
C GLN A 240 -14.31 4.97 0.58
N HIS A 241 -13.12 4.35 0.53
CA HIS A 241 -12.21 4.40 -0.62
C HIS A 241 -11.67 5.80 -1.00
N VAL A 242 -11.92 6.83 -0.17
CA VAL A 242 -11.36 8.17 -0.35
C VAL A 242 -10.11 8.35 0.51
N GLN A 243 -9.03 8.84 -0.09
CA GLN A 243 -7.81 9.21 0.61
C GLN A 243 -7.65 10.73 0.64
N PHE A 244 -7.69 11.32 1.83
CA PHE A 244 -7.38 12.73 2.06
C PHE A 244 -5.96 12.88 2.60
N SER A 245 -5.18 13.81 2.05
CA SER A 245 -3.80 14.11 2.46
C SER A 245 -3.54 15.61 2.40
N GLY A 246 -2.58 16.10 3.19
CA GLY A 246 -2.19 17.52 3.22
C GLY A 246 -1.04 17.74 4.19
N LYS A 247 -0.57 19.00 4.31
CA LYS A 247 0.49 19.37 5.27
C LYS A 247 -0.07 19.42 6.69
N ILE A 248 -0.23 18.25 7.32
CA ILE A 248 -0.78 18.10 8.67
C ILE A 248 0.28 17.45 9.57
N ILE A 249 0.59 18.12 10.68
CA ILE A 249 1.53 17.63 11.69
C ILE A 249 0.88 16.50 12.47
N THR A 250 1.54 15.35 12.49
CA THR A 250 1.19 14.22 13.36
C THR A 250 2.37 13.96 14.29
N THR A 251 2.11 13.84 15.58
CA THR A 251 3.15 13.61 16.60
C THR A 251 3.70 12.19 16.47
N LYS A 252 4.62 11.99 15.51
CA LYS A 252 5.57 10.87 15.39
C LYS A 252 6.40 11.06 14.11
N ASN A 253 7.52 11.75 14.25
CA ASN A 253 8.80 11.48 13.56
C ASN A 253 9.84 12.49 14.06
N GLN A 254 10.40 12.24 15.24
CA GLN A 254 11.77 12.69 15.54
C GLN A 254 12.71 11.74 14.78
N ASN A 255 12.82 11.94 13.47
CA ASN A 255 14.00 11.52 12.74
C ASN A 255 14.75 12.80 12.40
N GLU A 256 15.80 13.06 13.17
CA GLU A 256 16.88 13.96 12.76
C GLU A 256 17.38 13.47 11.40
N ASN A 257 17.03 14.20 10.33
CA ASN A 257 17.65 14.24 8.99
C ASN A 257 16.62 14.52 7.89
N ASP A 258 15.82 15.58 8.03
CA ASP A 258 15.24 16.22 6.84
C ASP A 258 15.69 17.68 6.79
N PHE A 259 16.53 17.95 5.79
CA PHE A 259 16.95 19.26 5.36
C PHE A 259 15.72 20.06 4.96
N ASN A 260 15.17 20.81 5.91
CA ASN A 260 13.98 21.63 5.71
C ASN A 260 14.38 22.86 4.87
N TYR A 261 14.13 22.81 3.56
CA TYR A 261 14.01 24.03 2.78
C TYR A 261 12.81 24.79 3.33
N ASN A 262 13.12 25.79 4.15
CA ASN A 262 12.18 26.74 4.73
C ASN A 262 11.54 27.54 3.59
N THR A 263 10.50 26.99 2.95
CA THR A 263 9.61 27.77 2.10
C THR A 263 8.72 28.59 3.01
N HIS A 264 9.10 29.85 3.21
CA HIS A 264 8.29 30.88 3.84
C HIS A 264 6.87 30.89 3.24
N SER A 265 5.86 30.45 4.00
CA SER A 265 4.53 31.10 4.16
C SER A 265 3.35 30.17 4.47
N SER A 266 3.49 28.84 4.51
CA SER A 266 2.32 27.97 4.78
C SER A 266 2.13 27.75 6.28
N LEU A 267 1.00 28.18 6.82
CA LEU A 267 0.56 27.91 8.19
C LEU A 267 0.54 26.39 8.44
N GLU A 268 1.08 25.94 9.56
CA GLU A 268 1.07 24.53 9.95
C GLU A 268 -0.26 24.15 10.60
N TRP A 269 -0.77 22.95 10.31
CA TRP A 269 -2.06 22.45 10.81
C TRP A 269 -1.88 21.12 11.54
N GLU A 270 -2.70 20.87 12.56
CA GLU A 270 -2.69 19.64 13.35
C GLU A 270 -4.11 19.11 13.60
N TYR A 271 -4.23 17.82 13.88
CA TYR A 271 -5.51 17.22 14.23
C TYR A 271 -6.00 17.68 15.60
N LEU A 272 -7.25 18.12 15.68
CA LEU A 272 -7.85 18.62 16.93
C LEU A 272 -7.96 17.54 18.01
N HIS A 273 -8.28 16.31 17.63
CA HIS A 273 -8.58 15.21 18.54
C HIS A 273 -7.54 14.09 18.46
N PRO A 274 -7.11 13.47 19.59
CA PRO A 274 -6.23 12.30 19.58
C PRO A 274 -6.81 11.11 18.79
N GLU A 275 -8.13 10.93 18.87
CA GLU A 275 -8.88 9.86 18.19
C GLU A 275 -9.36 10.28 16.78
N TRP A 276 -8.64 11.19 16.11
CA TRP A 276 -8.98 11.69 14.78
C TRP A 276 -9.23 10.56 13.76
N ARG A 277 -8.48 9.46 13.86
CA ARG A 277 -8.65 8.27 13.00
C ARG A 277 -10.06 7.69 13.08
N LYS A 278 -10.66 7.67 14.27
CA LYS A 278 -11.99 7.14 14.49
C LYS A 278 -13.06 8.04 13.87
N GLN A 279 -12.93 9.37 13.99
CA GLN A 279 -13.87 10.31 13.36
C GLN A 279 -13.83 10.22 11.84
N ILE A 280 -12.65 10.07 11.24
CA ILE A 280 -12.52 9.85 9.79
C ILE A 280 -13.18 8.54 9.36
N GLN A 281 -12.92 7.44 10.09
CA GLN A 281 -13.45 6.12 9.75
C GLN A 281 -14.97 5.98 9.94
N GLU A 282 -15.56 6.65 10.93
CA GLU A 282 -16.99 6.53 11.22
C GLU A 282 -17.84 7.58 10.50
N LYS A 283 -17.31 8.79 10.30
CA LYS A 283 -18.08 9.94 9.80
C LYS A 283 -17.50 10.63 8.57
N GLY A 284 -16.26 10.33 8.18
CA GLY A 284 -15.59 11.06 7.10
C GLY A 284 -15.18 12.49 7.47
N GLU A 285 -15.06 12.80 8.76
CA GLU A 285 -14.79 14.17 9.26
C GLU A 285 -13.32 14.38 9.64
N TYR A 286 -12.70 15.41 9.06
CA TYR A 286 -11.33 15.83 9.31
C TYR A 286 -11.33 17.13 10.12
N TRP A 287 -11.05 17.03 11.41
CA TRP A 287 -11.02 18.15 12.34
C TRP A 287 -9.59 18.67 12.53
N LEU A 288 -9.30 19.85 12.01
CA LEU A 288 -7.98 20.46 11.93
C LEU A 288 -7.96 21.81 12.66
N LYS A 289 -6.84 22.13 13.32
CA LYS A 289 -6.57 23.47 13.86
C LYS A 289 -5.19 23.95 13.42
N PRO A 290 -4.97 25.26 13.26
CA PRO A 290 -3.64 25.80 13.02
C PRO A 290 -2.77 25.66 14.29
N SER A 291 -1.51 25.25 14.11
CA SER A 291 -0.60 24.93 15.21
C SER A 291 -0.11 26.18 15.95
N GLU A 292 0.25 27.25 15.23
CA GLU A 292 0.85 28.46 15.80
C GLU A 292 -0.15 29.63 15.94
N LYS A 293 -1.29 29.57 15.25
CA LYS A 293 -2.19 30.72 15.10
C LYS A 293 -3.46 30.55 15.92
N LEU A 294 -3.52 31.23 17.06
CA LEU A 294 -4.64 31.13 18.01
C LEU A 294 -5.76 32.15 17.75
N SER A 295 -5.54 33.16 16.89
CA SER A 295 -6.54 34.13 16.48
C SER A 295 -6.45 34.44 14.98
N ILE A 296 -7.60 34.78 14.38
CA ILE A 296 -7.68 35.43 13.06
C ILE A 296 -8.03 36.90 13.32
N GLU A 297 -7.11 37.81 13.05
CA GLU A 297 -7.32 39.24 13.25
C GLU A 297 -8.40 39.80 12.30
N PRO A 298 -9.00 40.97 12.60
CA PRO A 298 -9.97 41.61 11.70
C PRO A 298 -9.45 41.75 10.27
N ASN A 299 -10.21 41.29 9.28
CA ASN A 299 -9.86 41.26 7.84
C ASN A 299 -8.66 40.37 7.49
N GLU A 300 -8.18 39.55 8.41
CA GLU A 300 -7.10 38.62 8.15
C GLU A 300 -7.62 37.34 7.48
N LYS A 301 -6.78 36.76 6.61
CA LYS A 301 -7.05 35.50 5.92
C LYS A 301 -6.09 34.42 6.40
N ILE A 302 -6.61 33.22 6.61
CA ILE A 302 -5.82 32.01 6.86
C ILE A 302 -6.22 30.94 5.85
N SER A 303 -5.27 30.09 5.48
CA SER A 303 -5.46 29.02 4.50
C SER A 303 -4.92 27.69 5.01
N PHE A 304 -5.64 26.62 4.72
CA PHE A 304 -5.09 25.27 4.69
C PHE A 304 -4.76 24.92 3.24
N GLU A 305 -3.47 24.87 2.92
CA GLU A 305 -2.98 24.82 1.55
C GLU A 305 -2.51 23.43 1.13
N GLY A 306 -2.80 23.07 -0.11
CA GLY A 306 -2.28 21.87 -0.76
C GLY A 306 -2.88 20.59 -0.21
N PHE A 307 -4.19 20.56 0.05
CA PHE A 307 -4.87 19.30 0.33
C PHE A 307 -5.08 18.51 -0.98
N HIS A 308 -5.01 17.20 -0.86
CA HIS A 308 -5.15 16.24 -1.93
C HIS A 308 -6.22 15.23 -1.53
N ILE A 309 -7.25 15.06 -2.36
CA ILE A 309 -8.28 14.04 -2.18
C ILE A 309 -8.21 13.11 -3.37
N THR A 310 -7.93 11.83 -3.12
CA THR A 310 -7.74 10.82 -4.16
C THR A 310 -8.78 9.72 -4.00
N PHE A 311 -9.43 9.32 -5.09
CA PHE A 311 -10.45 8.28 -5.07
C PHE A 311 -10.53 7.56 -6.44
N PRO A 312 -10.87 6.26 -6.48
CA PRO A 312 -11.00 5.53 -7.73
C PRO A 312 -12.23 5.98 -8.52
N PHE A 313 -12.11 6.15 -9.84
CA PHE A 313 -13.21 6.61 -10.69
C PHE A 313 -14.37 5.61 -10.77
N ASP A 314 -14.07 4.31 -10.78
CA ASP A 314 -15.04 3.24 -11.06
C ASP A 314 -15.72 2.65 -9.81
N VAL A 315 -15.54 3.24 -8.62
CA VAL A 315 -15.92 2.62 -7.33
C VAL A 315 -17.18 3.21 -6.71
N PHE A 316 -17.64 4.38 -7.16
CA PHE A 316 -18.80 5.06 -6.56
C PHE A 316 -20.03 5.01 -7.47
N ASP A 317 -21.10 4.41 -6.98
CA ASP A 317 -22.46 4.56 -7.54
C ASP A 317 -23.17 5.82 -6.98
N GLU A 318 -22.54 6.53 -6.04
CA GLU A 318 -23.06 7.70 -5.34
C GLU A 318 -22.21 8.95 -5.62
N VAL A 319 -22.85 10.12 -5.51
CA VAL A 319 -22.20 11.42 -5.68
C VAL A 319 -21.23 11.69 -4.54
N LEU A 320 -19.96 11.96 -4.84
CA LEU A 320 -18.97 12.39 -3.85
C LEU A 320 -19.16 13.87 -3.52
N VAL A 321 -19.45 14.14 -2.24
CA VAL A 321 -19.65 15.49 -1.70
C VAL A 321 -18.59 15.78 -0.64
N ILE A 322 -17.92 16.91 -0.79
CA ILE A 322 -16.95 17.44 0.19
C ILE A 322 -17.46 18.79 0.68
N GLU A 323 -17.65 18.88 1.99
CA GLU A 323 -18.14 20.08 2.69
C GLU A 323 -17.08 20.59 3.65
N GLY A 324 -17.08 21.91 3.87
CA GLY A 324 -16.19 22.58 4.81
C GLY A 324 -17.02 23.33 5.85
N PHE A 325 -16.56 23.32 7.10
CA PHE A 325 -17.12 24.11 8.19
C PHE A 325 -16.01 24.76 8.99
N VAL A 326 -16.23 25.98 9.46
CA VAL A 326 -15.33 26.70 10.36
C VAL A 326 -15.99 26.87 11.71
N TYR A 327 -15.24 26.63 12.78
CA TYR A 327 -15.66 26.89 14.15
C TYR A 327 -14.67 27.85 14.80
N CYS A 328 -15.17 28.71 15.67
CA CYS A 328 -14.34 29.55 16.54
C CYS A 328 -14.99 29.65 17.92
N GLN A 329 -14.28 30.24 18.87
CA GLN A 329 -14.80 30.43 20.23
C GLN A 329 -16.10 31.26 20.23
N GLU A 330 -16.19 32.24 19.34
CA GLU A 330 -17.33 33.15 19.18
C GLU A 330 -18.53 32.50 18.49
N LYS A 331 -18.31 31.48 17.64
CA LYS A 331 -19.37 30.80 16.87
C LYS A 331 -19.15 29.28 16.88
N LYS A 332 -19.82 28.61 17.83
CA LYS A 332 -19.74 27.15 18.05
C LYS A 332 -20.65 26.32 17.15
N GLU A 333 -21.61 26.94 16.46
CA GLU A 333 -22.61 26.25 15.63
C GLU A 333 -22.05 25.74 14.30
N GLY A 334 -20.84 26.16 13.92
CA GLY A 334 -20.21 25.81 12.65
C GLY A 334 -20.71 26.70 11.51
N ILE A 335 -19.78 27.36 10.84
CA ILE A 335 -20.05 28.22 9.69
C ILE A 335 -19.72 27.42 8.44
N PRO A 336 -20.70 27.08 7.57
CA PRO A 336 -20.45 26.32 6.36
C PRO A 336 -19.63 27.16 5.36
N PHE A 337 -18.82 26.48 4.55
CA PHE A 337 -18.13 27.09 3.42
C PHE A 337 -19.15 27.55 2.36
N GLU A 338 -18.82 28.62 1.65
CA GLU A 338 -19.64 29.20 0.59
C GLU A 338 -19.83 28.25 -0.60
N ASN A 339 -18.91 27.30 -0.79
CA ASN A 339 -18.99 26.28 -1.82
C ASN A 339 -18.68 24.87 -1.29
N LYS A 340 -19.24 23.87 -1.97
CA LYS A 340 -18.97 22.44 -1.79
C LYS A 340 -18.24 21.92 -3.03
N ILE A 341 -17.49 20.84 -2.88
CA ILE A 341 -16.93 20.11 -4.03
C ILE A 341 -17.82 18.90 -4.27
N ILE A 342 -18.37 18.77 -5.48
CA ILE A 342 -19.33 17.72 -5.83
C ILE A 342 -18.83 17.04 -7.11
N ILE A 343 -18.61 15.72 -7.05
CA ILE A 343 -18.23 14.89 -8.20
C ILE A 343 -19.34 13.85 -8.40
N ASN A 344 -19.93 13.86 -9.60
CA ASN A 344 -21.03 12.97 -10.00
C ASN A 344 -20.54 11.79 -10.82
#